data_AF-A0A1C6IUZ6-F1
#
_entry.id   AF-A0A1C6IUZ6-F1
#
_cell.length_a   1.000
_cell.length_b   1.000
_cell.length_c   1.000
_cell.angle_alpha   90.00
_cell.angle_beta   90.00
_cell.angle_gamma   90.00
#
_symmetry.space_group_name_H-M   'P 1'
#
loop_
_entity.id
_entity.type
_entity.pdbx_description
1 polymer ?
#
loop_
_entity_poly.entity_id
_entity_poly.type
_entity_poly.pdbx_seq_one_letter_code
_entity_poly.pdbx_strand_id
1 'polypeptide(L)' 'MEGKKNTVRPNGTDSARVIQVIETKSNRGKGTLDDLSRQVVQYWSLEGQLLAERDSHTTKNEQPADV' A
#
# COMPACT_ATOMS: atom_id res chain seq x y z
N MET A 1 5.25 43.71 9.21
CA MET A 1 4.05 42.86 9.39
C MET A 1 4.23 41.62 8.53
N GLU A 2 3.91 40.48 9.12
CA GLU A 2 4.31 39.12 8.73
C GLU A 2 3.95 38.71 7.29
N GLY A 3 4.87 37.98 6.65
CA GLY A 3 4.62 37.29 5.40
C GLY A 3 3.64 36.14 5.61
N LYS A 4 2.45 36.26 5.01
CA LYS A 4 1.47 35.17 4.90
C LYS A 4 2.14 33.96 4.24
N LYS A 5 2.47 32.93 5.03
CA LYS A 5 2.78 31.59 4.50
C LYS A 5 1.49 31.01 3.93
N ASN A 6 1.33 31.05 2.60
CA ASN A 6 0.26 30.35 1.90
C ASN A 6 0.43 28.84 2.12
N THR A 7 -0.25 28.30 3.13
CA THR A 7 -0.27 26.87 3.40
C THR A 7 -1.34 26.27 2.48
N VAL A 8 -0.91 25.70 1.35
CA VAL A 8 -1.80 24.95 0.46
C VAL A 8 -2.25 23.70 1.23
N ARG A 9 -3.56 23.57 1.48
CA ARG A 9 -4.13 22.34 2.03
C ARG A 9 -4.21 21.32 0.88
N PRO A 10 -3.76 20.06 1.08
CA PRO A 10 -3.97 19.03 0.08
C PRO A 10 -5.48 18.88 -0.15
N ASN A 11 -5.90 19.05 -1.39
CA ASN A 11 -7.25 18.68 -1.80
C ASN A 11 -7.30 17.15 -1.80
N GLY A 12 -8.38 16.54 -1.30
CA GLY A 12 -8.45 15.10 -1.02
C GLY A 12 -8.02 14.20 -2.20
N THR A 13 -8.93 13.90 -3.11
CA THR A 13 -8.64 13.07 -4.29
C THR A 13 -8.67 13.94 -5.53
N ASP A 14 -7.56 14.01 -6.25
CA ASP A 14 -7.43 14.86 -7.45
C ASP A 14 -8.03 14.20 -8.71
N SER A 15 -8.08 12.87 -8.77
CA SER A 15 -8.74 12.14 -9.87
C SER A 15 -9.07 10.70 -9.49
N ALA A 16 -10.03 10.10 -10.19
CA ALA A 16 -10.40 8.70 -10.04
C ALA A 16 -10.59 8.05 -11.42
N ARG A 17 -10.17 6.80 -11.56
CA ARG A 17 -10.40 5.99 -12.76
C ARG A 17 -10.64 4.53 -12.39
N VAL A 18 -11.42 3.82 -13.21
CA VAL A 18 -11.53 2.37 -13.13
C VAL A 18 -10.30 1.74 -13.78
N ILE A 19 -9.70 0.78 -13.09
CA ILE A 19 -8.64 -0.08 -13.62
C ILE A 19 -9.02 -1.54 -13.39
N GLN A 20 -8.71 -2.39 -14.35
CA GLN A 20 -8.89 -3.83 -14.24
C GLN A 20 -7.61 -4.47 -13.72
N VAL A 21 -7.74 -5.37 -12.75
CA VAL A 21 -6.63 -6.04 -12.08
C VAL A 21 -6.97 -7.51 -11.85
N ILE A 22 -5.95 -8.35 -11.64
CA ILE A 22 -6.11 -9.69 -11.09
C ILE A 22 -5.96 -9.59 -9.57
N GLU A 23 -6.95 -10.09 -8.83
CA GLU A 23 -6.87 -10.23 -7.37
C GLU A 23 -6.45 -11.66 -7.01
N THR A 24 -5.44 -11.80 -6.16
CA THR A 24 -5.09 -13.07 -5.53
C THR A 24 -5.25 -12.98 -4.02
N LYS A 25 -5.74 -14.07 -3.41
CA LYS A 25 -5.88 -14.24 -1.96
C LYS A 25 -5.16 -15.51 -1.55
N SER A 26 -4.15 -15.38 -0.70
CA SER A 26 -3.35 -16.51 -0.25
C SER A 26 -3.12 -16.45 1.25
N ASN A 27 -3.00 -17.62 1.88
CA ASN A 27 -2.59 -17.70 3.27
C ASN A 27 -1.07 -17.62 3.35
N ARG A 28 -0.57 -16.75 4.21
CA ARG A 28 0.86 -16.59 4.52
C ARG A 28 1.09 -16.83 6.00
N GLY A 29 2.23 -17.41 6.31
CA GLY A 29 2.71 -17.66 7.66
C GLY A 29 2.53 -19.09 8.14
N LYS A 30 3.38 -19.50 9.08
CA LYS A 30 3.42 -20.87 9.63
C LYS A 30 2.39 -21.14 10.73
N GLY A 31 1.68 -20.11 11.19
CA GLY A 31 0.73 -20.22 12.31
C GLY A 31 1.39 -20.24 13.67
N THR A 32 2.64 -19.79 13.77
CA THR A 32 3.35 -19.60 15.05
C THR A 32 3.15 -18.18 15.56
N LEU A 33 3.49 -17.93 16.84
CA LEU A 33 3.44 -16.58 17.41
C LEU A 33 4.33 -15.59 16.64
N ASP A 34 5.49 -16.06 16.17
CA ASP A 34 6.45 -15.25 15.41
C ASP A 34 6.07 -15.12 13.92
N ASP A 35 5.19 -15.98 13.41
CA ASP A 35 4.76 -16.00 12.00
C ASP A 35 3.29 -16.41 11.89
N LEU A 36 2.43 -15.45 12.19
CA LEU A 36 0.99 -15.64 12.24
C LEU A 36 0.45 -16.00 10.85
N SER A 37 -0.37 -17.07 10.83
CA SER A 37 -1.16 -17.44 9.66
C SER A 37 -2.21 -16.37 9.41
N ARG A 38 -2.17 -15.78 8.22
CA ARG A 38 -3.01 -14.64 7.83
C ARG A 38 -3.27 -14.66 6.34
N GLN A 39 -4.31 -13.97 5.92
CA GLN A 39 -4.61 -13.79 4.50
C GLN A 39 -3.89 -12.56 3.94
N VAL A 40 -3.16 -12.76 2.85
CA VAL A 40 -2.55 -11.71 2.05
C VAL A 40 -3.39 -11.52 0.79
N VAL A 41 -3.68 -10.27 0.46
CA VAL A 41 -4.39 -9.90 -0.77
C VAL A 41 -3.42 -9.16 -1.67
N GLN A 42 -3.26 -9.60 -2.91
CA GLN A 42 -2.40 -8.93 -3.89
C GLN A 42 -3.22 -8.55 -5.12
N TYR A 43 -2.86 -7.42 -5.72
CA TYR A 43 -3.43 -6.92 -6.95
C TYR A 43 -2.35 -6.86 -8.02
N TRP A 44 -2.63 -7.44 -9.18
CA TRP A 44 -1.68 -7.57 -10.28
C TRP A 44 -2.22 -6.94 -11.55
N SER A 45 -1.33 -6.47 -12.41
CA SER A 45 -1.65 -6.16 -13.80
C SER A 45 -1.96 -7.44 -14.57
N LEU A 46 -2.59 -7.29 -15.74
CA LEU A 46 -2.91 -8.45 -16.59
C LEU A 46 -1.66 -9.06 -17.23
N GLU A 47 -0.55 -8.32 -17.25
CA GLU A 47 0.78 -8.72 -17.71
C GLU A 47 1.63 -9.34 -16.58
N GLY A 48 1.06 -9.50 -15.38
CA GLY A 48 1.71 -10.15 -14.25
C GLY A 48 2.61 -9.24 -13.41
N GLN A 49 2.47 -7.92 -13.48
CA GLN A 49 3.20 -7.00 -12.60
C GLN A 49 2.44 -6.80 -11.27
N LEU A 50 3.13 -6.87 -10.13
CA LEU A 50 2.52 -6.62 -8.82
C LEU A 50 2.25 -5.12 -8.66
N LEU A 51 0.98 -4.75 -8.42
CA LEU A 51 0.54 -3.35 -8.27
C LEU A 51 0.41 -2.94 -6.80
N ALA A 52 -0.13 -3.83 -5.97
CA ALA A 52 -0.29 -3.58 -4.55
C ALA A 52 -0.39 -4.90 -3.77
N GLU A 53 0.09 -4.88 -2.53
CA GLU A 53 -0.10 -5.96 -1.56
C GLU A 53 -0.74 -5.38 -0.30
N ARG A 54 -1.79 -6.05 0.18
CA ARG A 54 -2.38 -5.82 1.50
C ARG A 54 -2.08 -7.01 2.37
N ASP A 55 -1.07 -6.85 3.19
CA ASP A 55 -0.70 -7.80 4.24
C ASP A 55 -0.76 -7.07 5.59
N SER A 56 -1.61 -7.58 6.50
CA SER A 56 -1.83 -7.01 7.84
C SER A 56 -0.61 -7.09 8.76
N HIS A 57 0.43 -7.83 8.36
CA HIS A 57 1.67 -7.99 9.11
C HIS A 57 2.88 -7.40 8.38
N THR A 58 2.67 -6.43 7.47
CA THR A 58 3.79 -5.70 6.86
C THR A 58 4.51 -4.87 7.92
N THR A 59 5.65 -5.37 8.40
CA THR A 59 6.66 -4.53 9.03
C THR A 59 7.15 -3.55 7.97
N LYS A 60 6.81 -2.26 8.11
CA LYS A 60 7.40 -1.19 7.30
C LYS A 60 8.91 -1.14 7.59
N ASN A 61 9.71 -1.88 6.85
CA ASN A 61 11.13 -1.62 6.73
C ASN A 61 11.39 -1.21 5.28
N GLU A 62 12.10 -0.10 5.12
CA GLU A 62 12.50 0.55 3.87
C GLU A 62 11.49 1.54 3.26
N GLN A 63 11.08 2.53 4.07
CA GLN A 63 11.13 3.90 3.55
C GLN A 63 12.62 4.30 3.58
N PRO A 64 13.31 4.55 2.44
CA PRO A 64 14.61 5.20 2.50
C PRO A 64 14.39 6.56 3.17
N ALA A 65 15.21 6.85 4.18
CA ALA A 65 15.26 8.17 4.78
C ALA A 65 15.44 9.20 3.66
N ASP A 66 14.54 10.18 3.59
CA ASP A 66 14.75 11.39 2.79
C ASP A 66 16.14 11.95 3.12
N VAL A 67 17.04 11.94 2.12
CA VAL A 67 18.33 12.67 2.11
C VAL A 67 18.20 13.81 1.12
#